data_AF-A0A914U5Q0-F1
#
_entry.id   AF-A0A914U5Q0-F1
#
_cell.length_a   1.000
_cell.length_b   1.000
_cell.length_c   1.000
_cell.angle_alpha   90.00
_cell.angle_beta   90.00
_cell.angle_gamma   90.00
#
_symmetry.space_group_name_H-M   'P 1'
#
loop_
_entity.id
_entity.type
_entity.pdbx_description
1 polymer ?
#
loop_
_entity_poly.entity_id
_entity_poly.type
_entity_poly.pdbx_seq_one_letter_code
_entity_poly.pdbx_strand_id
1 'polypeptide(L)'
;MGTRNEIYKRRQQYFSQSLPANGTTPIEDEEFADANNEMICNNSLNLLDTINETKIALELFLNNEFELAEERMACLSDQSMYHALGYSTILFIKAMMTCDRSDMEKAMESSNISAKVIEKFRPKYTIADSIYRFGGSHKPLTDSEIHAELCYAESLMFRAVLTFFYDETFASFVKGAFKIRSCYQSFKECQRILLTENWSTRDPEIKSQFEAGVRMGIGAFNLMLSTLPSKIIKLLEIIGFNGNKVSEEKNLF
;
A
#
# COMPACT_ATOMS: atom_id res chain seq x y z
N MET A 1 -6.93 -42.01 -14.05
CA MET A 1 -8.25 -41.35 -14.19
C MET A 1 -9.24 -42.09 -13.29
N GLY A 2 -9.60 -41.56 -12.12
CA GLY A 2 -10.47 -42.30 -11.17
C GLY A 2 -10.93 -41.57 -9.91
N THR A 3 -10.40 -40.39 -9.59
CA THR A 3 -10.66 -39.74 -8.28
C THR A 3 -11.66 -38.58 -8.29
N ARG A 4 -12.07 -38.04 -9.44
CA ARG A 4 -13.08 -36.96 -9.51
C ARG A 4 -14.51 -37.48 -9.33
N ASN A 5 -14.86 -38.65 -9.86
CA ASN A 5 -16.24 -39.16 -9.82
C ASN A 5 -16.70 -39.61 -8.42
N GLU A 6 -15.79 -39.97 -7.52
CA GLU A 6 -16.17 -40.35 -6.15
C GLU A 6 -16.53 -39.15 -5.27
N ILE A 7 -15.91 -38.00 -5.52
CA ILE A 7 -16.18 -36.76 -4.77
C ILE A 7 -17.58 -36.23 -5.12
N TYR A 8 -17.98 -36.31 -6.40
CA TYR A 8 -19.34 -35.96 -6.83
C TYR A 8 -20.41 -36.89 -6.24
N LYS A 9 -20.15 -38.19 -6.14
CA LYS A 9 -21.09 -39.15 -5.53
C LYS A 9 -21.24 -38.96 -4.02
N ARG A 10 -20.14 -38.68 -3.30
CA ARG A 10 -20.22 -38.37 -1.86
C ARG A 10 -21.02 -37.09 -1.60
N ARG A 11 -20.85 -36.05 -2.42
CA ARG A 11 -21.58 -34.77 -2.27
C ARG A 11 -23.09 -34.93 -2.46
N GLN A 12 -23.51 -35.78 -3.38
CA GLN A 12 -24.92 -36.12 -3.62
C GLN A 12 -25.55 -36.90 -2.46
N GLN A 13 -24.79 -37.79 -1.82
CA GLN A 13 -25.27 -38.63 -0.72
C GLN A 13 -25.42 -37.86 0.60
N TYR A 14 -24.59 -36.84 0.84
CA TYR A 14 -24.77 -35.91 1.97
C TYR A 14 -26.00 -35.01 1.79
N PHE A 15 -26.34 -34.65 0.55
CA PHE A 15 -27.48 -33.77 0.24
C PHE A 15 -28.83 -34.48 0.36
N SER A 16 -28.88 -35.81 0.21
CA SER A 16 -30.11 -36.60 0.31
C SER A 16 -30.47 -37.02 1.75
N GLN A 17 -29.58 -36.84 2.72
CA GLN A 17 -29.81 -37.21 4.14
C GLN A 17 -30.28 -36.05 5.03
N SER A 18 -30.33 -34.81 4.53
CA SER A 18 -30.61 -33.62 5.35
C SER A 18 -32.03 -33.05 5.22
N LEU A 19 -32.98 -33.76 4.61
CA LEU A 19 -34.38 -33.33 4.52
C LEU A 19 -35.25 -34.03 5.58
N PRO A 20 -35.80 -33.32 6.59
CA PRO A 20 -36.93 -33.84 7.35
C PRO A 20 -38.20 -33.78 6.51
N ALA A 21 -38.95 -34.89 6.51
CA ALA A 21 -40.25 -35.01 5.85
C ALA A 21 -41.38 -34.46 6.74
N ASN A 22 -42.12 -33.46 6.24
CA ASN A 22 -43.58 -33.21 6.34
C ASN A 22 -43.93 -31.73 6.51
N GLY A 23 -44.95 -31.28 5.77
CA GLY A 23 -45.80 -30.14 6.16
C GLY A 23 -45.97 -29.08 5.08
N THR A 24 -47.10 -29.17 4.36
CA THR A 24 -47.62 -28.26 3.32
C THR A 24 -47.77 -26.79 3.74
N THR A 25 -47.16 -25.88 2.96
CA THR A 25 -47.72 -24.56 2.56
C THR A 25 -47.08 -24.16 1.21
N PRO A 26 -47.82 -23.61 0.24
CA PRO A 26 -47.25 -23.22 -1.04
C PRO A 26 -46.42 -21.95 -0.83
N ILE A 27 -45.11 -22.06 -0.95
CA ILE A 27 -44.20 -20.92 -1.02
C ILE A 27 -44.12 -20.55 -2.50
N GLU A 28 -44.46 -19.30 -2.77
CA GLU A 28 -44.39 -18.64 -4.07
C GLU A 28 -43.01 -18.87 -4.71
N ASP A 29 -42.98 -18.99 -6.04
CA ASP A 29 -41.76 -19.17 -6.82
C ASP A 29 -40.82 -17.97 -6.59
N GLU A 30 -39.97 -18.04 -5.57
CA GLU A 30 -38.81 -17.16 -5.43
C GLU A 30 -37.83 -17.54 -6.55
N GLU A 31 -37.98 -16.82 -7.66
CA GLU A 31 -36.98 -16.69 -8.70
C GLU A 31 -35.62 -16.44 -8.02
N PHE A 32 -34.70 -17.41 -8.13
CA PHE A 32 -33.33 -17.25 -7.66
C PHE A 32 -32.69 -16.13 -8.48
N ALA A 33 -32.72 -14.92 -7.93
CA ALA A 33 -31.98 -13.80 -8.46
C ALA A 33 -30.49 -14.13 -8.38
N ASP A 34 -29.82 -14.27 -9.54
CA ASP A 34 -28.37 -14.13 -9.61
C ASP A 34 -28.03 -12.79 -8.95
N ALA A 35 -27.14 -12.82 -7.94
CA ALA A 35 -26.70 -11.61 -7.25
C ALA A 35 -26.21 -10.62 -8.31
N ASN A 36 -26.96 -9.53 -8.50
CA ASN A 36 -26.59 -8.46 -9.38
C ASN A 36 -25.17 -8.03 -9.01
N ASN A 37 -24.27 -8.09 -9.98
CA ASN A 37 -22.91 -7.57 -9.88
C ASN A 37 -23.00 -6.04 -9.85
N GLU A 38 -23.47 -5.50 -8.73
CA GLU A 38 -23.69 -4.08 -8.50
C GLU A 38 -22.32 -3.38 -8.41
N MET A 39 -22.13 -2.40 -9.30
CA MET A 39 -21.02 -1.44 -9.38
C MET A 39 -19.88 -1.61 -8.36
N ILE A 40 -18.79 -2.24 -8.80
CA ILE A 40 -17.64 -2.68 -7.99
C ILE A 40 -16.85 -1.52 -7.36
N CYS A 41 -16.99 -0.29 -7.87
CA CYS A 41 -16.19 0.87 -7.46
C CYS A 41 -17.08 2.08 -7.12
N ASN A 42 -16.87 2.68 -5.95
CA ASN A 42 -17.44 3.98 -5.59
C ASN A 42 -16.73 5.09 -6.39
N ASN A 43 -17.49 5.91 -7.12
CA ASN A 43 -16.95 7.02 -7.92
C ASN A 43 -16.53 8.26 -7.12
N SER A 44 -16.60 8.21 -5.79
CA SER A 44 -16.19 9.33 -4.93
C SER A 44 -14.67 9.52 -4.93
N LEU A 45 -14.25 10.77 -5.17
CA LEU A 45 -12.85 11.20 -5.03
C LEU A 45 -12.58 11.86 -3.67
N ASN A 46 -13.51 11.77 -2.72
CA ASN A 46 -13.26 12.22 -1.36
C ASN A 46 -12.18 11.35 -0.70
N LEU A 47 -11.26 11.96 0.04
CA LEU A 47 -10.13 11.27 0.65
C LEU A 47 -10.56 10.07 1.51
N LEU A 48 -11.53 10.27 2.42
CA LEU A 48 -12.01 9.20 3.31
C LEU A 48 -12.67 8.06 2.54
N ASP A 49 -13.44 8.38 1.51
CA ASP A 49 -14.06 7.37 0.65
C ASP A 49 -12.99 6.54 -0.06
N THR A 50 -11.97 7.18 -0.64
CA THR A 50 -10.88 6.47 -1.34
C THR A 50 -10.01 5.63 -0.41
N ILE A 51 -9.86 6.04 0.85
CA ILE A 51 -9.22 5.23 1.89
C ILE A 51 -10.07 4.00 2.20
N ASN A 52 -11.38 4.17 2.37
CA ASN A 52 -12.30 3.06 2.65
C ASN A 52 -12.36 2.07 1.48
N GLU A 53 -12.35 2.55 0.24
CA GLU A 53 -12.23 1.69 -0.95
C GLU A 53 -10.95 0.83 -0.92
N THR A 54 -9.83 1.41 -0.46
CA THR A 54 -8.57 0.67 -0.32
C THR A 54 -8.66 -0.40 0.77
N LYS A 55 -9.37 -0.17 1.87
CA LYS A 55 -9.61 -1.18 2.91
C LYS A 55 -10.44 -2.35 2.37
N ILE A 56 -11.49 -2.06 1.61
CA ILE A 56 -12.31 -3.10 0.98
C ILE A 56 -11.47 -3.91 -0.01
N ALA A 57 -10.65 -3.26 -0.84
CA ALA A 57 -9.75 -3.97 -1.74
C ALA A 57 -8.71 -4.82 -0.99
N LEU A 58 -8.21 -4.36 0.16
CA LEU A 58 -7.33 -5.16 1.01
C LEU A 58 -8.05 -6.39 1.57
N GLU A 59 -9.31 -6.26 2.01
CA GLU A 59 -10.11 -7.40 2.48
C GLU A 59 -10.34 -8.43 1.37
N LEU A 60 -10.71 -7.98 0.16
CA LEU A 60 -10.82 -8.83 -1.04
C LEU A 60 -9.50 -9.56 -1.32
N PHE A 61 -8.39 -8.81 -1.31
CA PHE A 61 -7.05 -9.36 -1.53
C PHE A 61 -6.69 -10.43 -0.50
N LEU A 62 -6.94 -10.18 0.79
CA LEU A 62 -6.66 -11.11 1.89
C LEU A 62 -7.57 -12.35 1.85
N ASN A 63 -8.76 -12.24 1.27
CA ASN A 63 -9.66 -13.36 1.00
C ASN A 63 -9.31 -14.15 -0.29
N ASN A 64 -8.17 -13.83 -0.92
CA ASN A 64 -7.70 -14.41 -2.19
C ASN A 64 -8.57 -14.04 -3.41
N GLU A 65 -9.39 -12.99 -3.31
CA GLU A 65 -10.16 -12.43 -4.43
C GLU A 65 -9.31 -11.38 -5.15
N PHE A 66 -8.14 -11.80 -5.65
CA PHE A 66 -7.12 -10.91 -6.21
C PHE A 66 -7.62 -10.11 -7.41
N GLU A 67 -8.40 -10.73 -8.28
CA GLU A 67 -8.96 -10.11 -9.48
C GLU A 67 -9.95 -9.01 -9.12
N LEU A 68 -10.83 -9.24 -8.13
CA LEU A 68 -11.80 -8.26 -7.67
C LEU A 68 -11.12 -7.07 -6.96
N ALA A 69 -10.11 -7.35 -6.14
CA ALA A 69 -9.30 -6.30 -5.52
C ALA A 69 -8.60 -5.44 -6.58
N GLU A 70 -8.05 -6.07 -7.62
CA GLU A 70 -7.36 -5.39 -8.72
C GLU A 70 -8.33 -4.52 -9.53
N GLU A 71 -9.48 -5.07 -9.94
CA GLU A 71 -10.51 -4.33 -10.69
C GLU A 71 -11.01 -3.12 -9.90
N ARG A 72 -11.30 -3.31 -8.61
CA ARG A 72 -11.78 -2.25 -7.72
C ARG A 72 -10.80 -1.07 -7.63
N MET A 73 -9.49 -1.36 -7.56
CA MET A 73 -8.46 -0.33 -7.50
C MET A 73 -8.14 0.29 -8.87
N ALA A 74 -8.29 -0.48 -9.96
CA ALA A 74 -8.01 0.00 -11.31
C ALA A 74 -8.94 1.15 -11.73
N CYS A 75 -10.22 1.11 -11.33
CA CYS A 75 -11.28 2.02 -11.77
C CYS A 75 -10.94 3.52 -11.67
N LEU A 76 -10.27 3.92 -10.58
CA LEU A 76 -9.92 5.34 -10.31
C LEU A 76 -8.41 5.54 -10.11
N SER A 77 -7.60 4.59 -10.60
CA SER A 77 -6.14 4.59 -10.41
C SER A 77 -5.43 5.79 -11.05
N ASP A 78 -6.06 6.45 -12.02
CA ASP A 78 -5.53 7.65 -12.68
C ASP A 78 -5.94 8.97 -12.01
N GLN A 79 -6.94 8.91 -11.12
CA GLN A 79 -7.62 10.06 -10.54
C GLN A 79 -7.49 10.17 -9.02
N SER A 80 -7.29 9.07 -8.29
CA SER A 80 -7.20 9.05 -6.82
C SER A 80 -5.85 8.51 -6.36
N MET A 81 -5.19 9.20 -5.43
CA MET A 81 -3.89 8.78 -4.88
C MET A 81 -3.94 7.39 -4.23
N TYR A 82 -5.05 7.07 -3.56
CA TYR A 82 -5.24 5.80 -2.85
C TYR A 82 -5.55 4.66 -3.81
N HIS A 83 -6.37 4.88 -4.83
CA HIS A 83 -6.61 3.88 -5.88
C HIS A 83 -5.33 3.61 -6.69
N ALA A 84 -4.57 4.66 -7.04
CA ALA A 84 -3.31 4.52 -7.75
C ALA A 84 -2.31 3.70 -6.93
N LEU A 85 -2.19 4.00 -5.64
CA LEU A 85 -1.31 3.27 -4.73
C LEU A 85 -1.79 1.82 -4.53
N GLY A 86 -3.07 1.63 -4.23
CA GLY A 86 -3.69 0.31 -4.03
C GLY A 86 -3.51 -0.61 -5.23
N TYR A 87 -3.76 -0.10 -6.44
CA TYR A 87 -3.53 -0.84 -7.68
C TYR A 87 -2.06 -1.23 -7.85
N SER A 88 -1.12 -0.30 -7.60
CA SER A 88 0.31 -0.61 -7.62
C SER A 88 0.72 -1.62 -6.55
N THR A 89 0.11 -1.59 -5.36
CA THR A 89 0.39 -2.52 -4.26
C THR A 89 -0.03 -3.94 -4.65
N ILE A 90 -1.21 -4.10 -5.23
CA ILE A 90 -1.71 -5.41 -5.68
C ILE A 90 -0.77 -6.01 -6.72
N LEU A 91 -0.41 -5.24 -7.76
CA LEU A 91 0.53 -5.70 -8.78
C LEU A 91 1.92 -5.98 -8.21
N PHE A 92 2.39 -5.16 -7.27
CA PHE A 92 3.65 -5.39 -6.56
C PHE A 92 3.63 -6.73 -5.82
N ILE A 93 2.60 -7.03 -5.04
CA ILE A 93 2.52 -8.29 -4.29
C ILE A 93 2.42 -9.48 -5.27
N LYS A 94 1.61 -9.38 -6.34
CA LYS A 94 1.53 -10.42 -7.38
C LYS A 94 2.91 -10.69 -7.99
N ALA A 95 3.64 -9.65 -8.38
CA ALA A 95 4.99 -9.78 -8.92
C ALA A 95 5.97 -10.42 -7.91
N MET A 96 5.91 -10.02 -6.64
CA MET A 96 6.76 -10.61 -5.59
C MET A 96 6.42 -12.08 -5.29
N MET A 97 5.18 -12.51 -5.51
CA MET A 97 4.75 -13.90 -5.34
C MET A 97 5.14 -14.78 -6.53
N THR A 98 5.00 -14.30 -7.76
CA THR A 98 5.34 -15.06 -8.97
C THR A 98 6.83 -15.07 -9.24
N CYS A 99 7.54 -14.00 -8.85
CA CYS A 99 8.93 -13.75 -9.23
C CYS A 99 9.15 -13.76 -10.76
N ASP A 100 8.09 -13.56 -11.53
CA ASP A 100 8.15 -13.57 -12.99
C ASP A 100 8.55 -12.20 -13.53
N ARG A 101 9.49 -12.19 -14.47
CA ARG A 101 10.03 -10.95 -15.03
C ARG A 101 8.95 -10.06 -15.65
N SER A 102 7.98 -10.65 -16.34
CA SER A 102 6.86 -9.92 -16.94
C SER A 102 5.99 -9.24 -15.89
N ASP A 103 5.81 -9.85 -14.73
CA ASP A 103 5.00 -9.27 -13.65
C ASP A 103 5.78 -8.19 -12.90
N MET A 104 7.09 -8.38 -12.70
CA MET A 104 7.99 -7.33 -12.19
C MET A 104 8.00 -6.09 -13.09
N GLU A 105 8.03 -6.27 -14.41
CA GLU A 105 7.93 -5.20 -15.41
C GLU A 105 6.61 -4.43 -15.30
N LYS A 106 5.47 -5.15 -15.23
CA LYS A 106 4.15 -4.54 -15.03
C LYS A 106 4.04 -3.79 -13.71
N ALA A 107 4.53 -4.37 -12.61
CA ALA A 107 4.51 -3.75 -11.30
C ALA A 107 5.39 -2.50 -11.25
N MET A 108 6.57 -2.53 -11.88
CA MET A 108 7.45 -1.37 -12.00
C MET A 108 6.79 -0.23 -12.78
N GLU A 109 6.15 -0.54 -13.91
CA GLU A 109 5.45 0.46 -14.71
C GLU A 109 4.26 1.05 -13.96
N SER A 110 3.40 0.20 -13.38
CA SER A 110 2.28 0.64 -12.55
C SER A 110 2.75 1.55 -11.41
N SER A 111 3.81 1.16 -10.69
CA SER A 111 4.36 1.97 -9.61
C SER A 111 4.90 3.33 -10.06
N ASN A 112 5.48 3.42 -11.26
CA ASN A 112 5.89 4.71 -11.85
C ASN A 112 4.67 5.58 -12.22
N ILE A 113 3.61 4.98 -12.76
CA ILE A 113 2.35 5.68 -13.07
C ILE A 113 1.71 6.20 -11.78
N SER A 114 1.57 5.35 -10.77
CA SER A 114 0.99 5.71 -9.48
C SER A 114 1.76 6.84 -8.81
N ALA A 115 3.10 6.78 -8.82
CA ALA A 115 3.92 7.87 -8.28
C ALA A 115 3.64 9.21 -8.97
N LYS A 116 3.45 9.23 -10.30
CA LYS A 116 3.10 10.46 -11.05
C LYS A 116 1.70 10.96 -10.72
N VAL A 117 0.73 10.06 -10.48
CA VAL A 117 -0.62 10.44 -10.04
C VAL A 117 -0.57 11.07 -8.66
N ILE A 118 0.09 10.41 -7.70
CA ILE A 118 0.24 10.87 -6.31
C ILE A 118 0.97 12.23 -6.25
N GLU A 119 2.01 12.42 -7.09
CA GLU A 119 2.78 13.67 -7.14
C GLU A 119 1.92 14.90 -7.48
N LYS A 120 0.79 14.73 -8.19
CA LYS A 120 -0.15 15.83 -8.46
C LYS A 120 -0.82 16.36 -7.20
N PHE A 121 -0.98 15.53 -6.17
CA PHE A 121 -1.61 15.84 -4.90
C PHE A 121 -0.62 16.32 -3.83
N ARG A 122 0.68 16.14 -4.07
CA ARG A 122 1.71 16.55 -3.11
C ARG A 122 1.79 18.07 -2.98
N PRO A 123 2.14 18.57 -1.77
CA PRO A 123 2.32 19.99 -1.55
C PRO A 123 3.40 20.56 -2.47
N LYS A 124 3.02 21.58 -3.23
CA LYS A 124 3.95 22.34 -4.08
C LYS A 124 4.62 23.39 -3.22
N TYR A 125 5.91 23.20 -2.95
CA TYR A 125 6.71 24.16 -2.21
C TYR A 125 7.40 25.13 -3.15
N THR A 126 7.15 26.42 -2.97
CA THR A 126 7.91 27.47 -3.63
C THR A 126 9.28 27.60 -2.96
N ILE A 127 10.26 28.20 -3.65
CA ILE A 127 11.58 28.50 -3.09
C ILE A 127 11.45 29.28 -1.76
N ALA A 128 10.48 30.19 -1.67
CA ALA A 128 10.17 30.92 -0.44
C ALA A 128 9.72 30.00 0.70
N ASP A 129 8.85 29.01 0.43
CA ASP A 129 8.36 28.06 1.44
C ASP A 129 9.48 27.18 1.99
N SER A 130 10.50 26.89 1.18
CA SER A 130 11.70 26.16 1.61
C SER A 130 12.57 26.98 2.57
N ILE A 131 12.63 28.30 2.39
CA ILE A 131 13.32 29.22 3.31
C ILE A 131 12.55 29.35 4.63
N TYR A 132 11.22 29.49 4.57
CA TYR A 132 10.39 29.57 5.77
C TYR A 132 10.42 28.29 6.62
N ARG A 133 10.48 27.10 5.98
CA ARG A 133 10.69 25.83 6.67
C ARG A 133 12.02 25.78 7.42
N PHE A 134 13.06 26.43 6.90
CA PHE A 134 14.35 26.53 7.59
C PHE A 134 14.29 27.46 8.80
N GLY A 135 13.36 28.43 8.80
CA GLY A 135 13.09 29.35 9.90
C GLY A 135 12.03 28.89 10.90
N GLY A 136 11.53 27.64 10.79
CA GLY A 136 10.55 27.06 11.72
C GLY A 136 9.08 27.39 11.42
N SER A 137 8.78 28.12 10.32
CA SER A 137 7.41 28.41 9.88
C SER A 137 6.97 27.41 8.82
N HIS A 138 5.89 26.68 9.09
CA HIS A 138 5.34 25.69 8.18
C HIS A 138 4.05 26.19 7.54
N LYS A 139 3.93 26.02 6.21
CA LYS A 139 2.67 26.18 5.49
C LYS A 139 1.69 25.11 6.02
N PRO A 140 0.45 25.47 6.39
CA PRO A 140 -0.54 24.47 6.77
C PRO A 140 -0.84 23.56 5.58
N LEU A 141 -0.78 22.25 5.80
CA LEU A 141 -1.06 21.24 4.79
C LEU A 141 -2.52 20.80 4.83
N THR A 142 -3.12 20.55 3.68
CA THR A 142 -4.44 19.90 3.58
C THR A 142 -4.33 18.41 3.90
N ASP A 143 -5.44 17.76 4.29
CA ASP A 143 -5.46 16.32 4.56
C ASP A 143 -4.96 15.51 3.34
N SER A 144 -5.39 15.91 2.14
CA SER A 144 -4.95 15.30 0.88
C SER A 144 -3.45 15.48 0.62
N GLU A 145 -2.88 16.65 0.91
CA GLU A 145 -1.42 16.88 0.76
C GLU A 145 -0.62 16.02 1.75
N ILE A 146 -1.11 15.88 2.99
CA ILE A 146 -0.47 15.04 4.02
C ILE A 146 -0.48 13.57 3.57
N HIS A 147 -1.64 13.05 3.16
CA HIS A 147 -1.75 11.67 2.69
C HIS A 147 -0.97 11.43 1.40
N ALA A 148 -0.87 12.42 0.50
CA ALA A 148 -0.05 12.31 -0.70
C ALA A 148 1.45 12.17 -0.39
N GLU A 149 1.97 12.81 0.67
CA GLU A 149 3.35 12.57 1.14
C GLU A 149 3.56 11.11 1.55
N LEU A 150 2.60 10.54 2.29
CA LEU A 150 2.66 9.13 2.72
C LEU A 150 2.53 8.16 1.54
N CYS A 151 1.53 8.33 0.69
CA CYS A 151 1.33 7.50 -0.51
C CYS A 151 2.56 7.55 -1.43
N TYR A 152 3.22 8.71 -1.53
CA TYR A 152 4.43 8.85 -2.30
C TYR A 152 5.59 8.06 -1.67
N ALA A 153 5.76 8.13 -0.34
CA ALA A 153 6.77 7.36 0.38
C ALA A 153 6.60 5.84 0.19
N GLU A 154 5.35 5.35 0.26
CA GLU A 154 5.02 3.94 0.01
C GLU A 154 5.28 3.54 -1.45
N SER A 155 4.94 4.40 -2.42
CA SER A 155 5.26 4.14 -3.84
C SER A 155 6.77 4.04 -4.09
N LEU A 156 7.59 4.87 -3.40
CA LEU A 156 9.04 4.79 -3.48
C LEU A 156 9.58 3.48 -2.90
N MET A 157 8.92 2.94 -1.87
CA MET A 157 9.28 1.66 -1.26
C MET A 157 9.14 0.52 -2.29
N PHE A 158 8.00 0.42 -2.98
CA PHE A 158 7.78 -0.59 -4.01
C PHE A 158 8.83 -0.50 -5.12
N ARG A 159 9.12 0.73 -5.59
CA ARG A 159 10.13 0.96 -6.63
C ARG A 159 11.53 0.57 -6.17
N ALA A 160 11.88 0.86 -4.92
CA ALA A 160 13.16 0.47 -4.35
C ALA A 160 13.31 -1.06 -4.36
N VAL A 161 12.30 -1.77 -3.86
CA VAL A 161 12.28 -3.24 -3.84
C VAL A 161 12.35 -3.81 -5.26
N LEU A 162 11.45 -3.40 -6.16
CA LEU A 162 11.40 -3.88 -7.54
C LEU A 162 12.71 -3.63 -8.31
N THR A 163 13.46 -2.56 -8.00
CA THR A 163 14.75 -2.29 -8.65
C THR A 163 15.77 -3.41 -8.40
N PHE A 164 15.71 -4.10 -7.26
CA PHE A 164 16.62 -5.22 -6.97
C PHE A 164 16.24 -6.51 -7.71
N PHE A 165 14.96 -6.70 -8.03
CA PHE A 165 14.47 -7.89 -8.72
C PHE A 165 14.44 -7.72 -10.25
N TYR A 166 14.40 -6.49 -10.74
CA TYR A 166 14.27 -6.20 -12.16
C TYR A 166 15.55 -6.50 -12.96
N ASP A 167 16.72 -6.15 -12.40
CA ASP A 167 18.00 -6.31 -13.08
C ASP A 167 19.13 -6.51 -12.07
N GLU A 168 19.90 -7.59 -12.23
CA GLU A 168 20.94 -8.05 -11.29
C GLU A 168 22.28 -7.31 -11.44
N THR A 169 22.31 -6.20 -12.18
CA THR A 169 23.54 -5.43 -12.37
C THR A 169 23.95 -4.66 -11.12
N PHE A 170 25.26 -4.45 -10.95
CA PHE A 170 25.78 -3.57 -9.91
C PHE A 170 25.19 -2.14 -9.99
N ALA A 171 24.92 -1.66 -11.20
CA ALA A 171 24.28 -0.36 -11.42
C ALA A 171 22.86 -0.33 -10.83
N SER A 172 22.08 -1.39 -11.02
CA SER A 172 20.73 -1.53 -10.45
C SER A 172 20.77 -1.66 -8.93
N PHE A 173 21.76 -2.37 -8.36
CA PHE A 173 21.99 -2.38 -6.92
C PHE A 173 22.25 -0.98 -6.34
N VAL A 174 23.15 -0.21 -6.95
CA VAL A 174 23.46 1.18 -6.52
C VAL A 174 22.22 2.08 -6.62
N LYS A 175 21.46 1.98 -7.72
CA LYS A 175 20.18 2.70 -7.89
C LYS A 175 19.17 2.30 -6.81
N GLY A 176 19.07 1.01 -6.49
CA GLY A 176 18.23 0.49 -5.42
C GLY A 176 18.59 1.11 -4.06
N ALA A 177 19.87 1.16 -3.72
CA ALA A 177 20.35 1.78 -2.48
C ALA A 177 19.99 3.28 -2.38
N PHE A 178 20.16 4.04 -3.47
CA PHE A 178 19.73 5.44 -3.50
C PHE A 178 18.21 5.59 -3.33
N LYS A 179 17.41 4.71 -3.95
CA LYS A 179 15.95 4.69 -3.79
C LYS A 179 15.52 4.37 -2.37
N ILE A 180 16.16 3.40 -1.70
CA ILE A 180 15.94 3.09 -0.28
C ILE A 180 16.19 4.33 0.57
N ARG A 181 17.31 5.04 0.35
CA ARG A 181 17.63 6.27 1.08
C ARG A 181 16.53 7.33 0.88
N SER A 182 16.13 7.58 -0.36
CA SER A 182 15.06 8.56 -0.65
C SER A 182 13.73 8.17 0.00
N CYS A 183 13.35 6.89 -0.06
CA CYS A 183 12.15 6.37 0.58
C CYS A 183 12.19 6.59 2.11
N TYR A 184 13.30 6.27 2.77
CA TYR A 184 13.47 6.51 4.21
C TYR A 184 13.32 7.99 4.57
N GLN A 185 13.91 8.89 3.78
CA GLN A 185 13.77 10.33 3.99
C GLN A 185 12.32 10.81 3.83
N SER A 186 11.58 10.28 2.86
CA SER A 186 10.14 10.58 2.69
C SER A 186 9.32 10.12 3.90
N PHE A 187 9.58 8.92 4.45
CA PHE A 187 8.92 8.49 5.69
C PHE A 187 9.30 9.33 6.91
N LYS A 188 10.56 9.79 7.00
CA LYS A 188 10.99 10.73 8.06
C LYS A 188 10.28 12.07 7.96
N GLU A 189 10.01 12.57 6.77
CA GLU A 189 9.20 13.77 6.57
C GLU A 189 7.75 13.54 7.00
N CYS A 190 7.16 12.39 6.65
CA CYS A 190 5.81 12.04 7.13
C CYS A 190 5.75 11.93 8.66
N GLN A 191 6.79 11.37 9.28
CA GLN A 191 6.93 11.35 10.74
C GLN A 191 7.04 12.75 11.34
N ARG A 192 7.76 13.66 10.67
CA ARG A 192 7.84 15.06 11.09
C ARG A 192 6.44 15.70 11.05
N ILE A 193 5.69 15.53 9.96
CA ILE A 193 4.31 16.02 9.82
C ILE A 193 3.44 15.50 10.97
N LEU A 194 3.51 14.19 11.26
CA LEU A 194 2.77 13.57 12.36
C LEU A 194 3.02 14.24 13.72
N LEU A 195 4.26 14.69 13.97
CA LEU A 195 4.66 15.31 15.23
C LEU A 195 4.39 16.83 15.29
N THR A 196 4.36 17.52 14.16
CA THR A 196 4.25 18.99 14.11
C THR A 196 2.85 19.51 13.80
N GLU A 197 2.01 18.73 13.11
CA GLU A 197 0.66 19.15 12.74
C GLU A 197 -0.29 19.16 13.95
N ASN A 198 -1.24 20.10 13.92
CA ASN A 198 -2.34 20.11 14.89
C ASN A 198 -3.46 19.19 14.40
N TRP A 199 -3.50 17.97 14.95
CA TRP A 199 -4.49 16.97 14.59
C TRP A 199 -5.86 17.15 15.25
N SER A 200 -5.98 18.00 16.28
CA SER A 200 -7.22 18.18 17.02
C SER A 200 -8.36 18.80 16.20
N THR A 201 -8.03 19.40 15.05
CA THR A 201 -9.00 20.05 14.16
C THR A 201 -9.38 19.18 12.95
N ARG A 202 -8.79 17.99 12.81
CA ARG A 202 -8.99 17.09 11.67
C ARG A 202 -9.85 15.89 12.07
N ASP A 203 -10.38 15.21 11.07
CA ASP A 203 -11.10 13.95 11.29
C ASP A 203 -10.17 12.91 11.96
N PRO A 204 -10.59 12.24 13.05
CA PRO A 204 -9.79 11.22 13.72
C PRO A 204 -9.35 10.07 12.79
N GLU A 205 -10.18 9.71 11.81
CA GLU A 205 -9.89 8.62 10.87
C GLU A 205 -8.73 9.00 9.93
N ILE A 206 -8.69 10.25 9.45
CA ILE A 206 -7.57 10.78 8.66
C ILE A 206 -6.25 10.65 9.44
N LYS A 207 -6.25 11.11 10.69
CA LYS A 207 -5.07 10.98 11.57
C LYS A 207 -4.68 9.51 11.74
N SER A 208 -5.64 8.65 12.07
CA SER A 208 -5.41 7.24 12.36
C SER A 208 -4.74 6.53 11.18
N GLN A 209 -5.26 6.74 9.97
CA GLN A 209 -4.74 6.10 8.76
C GLN A 209 -3.35 6.63 8.38
N PHE A 210 -3.12 7.94 8.50
CA PHE A 210 -1.80 8.52 8.28
C PHE A 210 -0.78 7.99 9.31
N GLU A 211 -1.13 8.00 10.59
CA GLU A 211 -0.27 7.52 11.68
C GLU A 211 0.07 6.04 11.51
N ALA A 212 -0.91 5.21 11.13
CA ALA A 212 -0.71 3.80 10.85
C ALA A 212 0.32 3.58 9.73
N GLY A 213 0.16 4.24 8.58
CA GLY A 213 1.09 4.12 7.46
C GLY A 213 2.50 4.63 7.78
N VAL A 214 2.62 5.76 8.50
CA VAL A 214 3.92 6.28 8.95
C VAL A 214 4.63 5.30 9.88
N ARG A 215 3.91 4.76 10.87
CA ARG A 215 4.47 3.77 11.80
C ARG A 215 4.83 2.47 11.10
N MET A 216 4.00 2.02 10.16
CA MET A 216 4.29 0.85 9.33
C MET A 216 5.60 1.04 8.55
N GLY A 217 5.75 2.14 7.83
CA GLY A 217 6.95 2.43 7.05
C GLY A 217 8.21 2.52 7.91
N ILE A 218 8.19 3.34 8.96
CA ILE A 218 9.34 3.47 9.89
C ILE A 218 9.65 2.12 10.56
N GLY A 219 8.62 1.37 10.95
CA GLY A 219 8.76 0.03 11.51
C GLY A 219 9.43 -0.95 10.54
N ALA A 220 9.03 -0.93 9.27
CA ALA A 220 9.64 -1.76 8.22
C ALA A 220 11.12 -1.42 8.02
N PHE A 221 11.49 -0.13 8.03
CA PHE A 221 12.90 0.28 7.97
C PHE A 221 13.70 -0.15 9.21
N ASN A 222 13.14 -0.01 10.41
CA ASN A 222 13.78 -0.48 11.63
C ASN A 222 14.00 -2.00 11.62
N LEU A 223 13.00 -2.75 11.13
CA LEU A 223 13.12 -4.19 10.94
C LEU A 223 14.22 -4.52 9.93
N MET A 224 14.23 -3.87 8.77
CA MET A 224 15.28 -4.05 7.76
C MET A 224 16.67 -3.75 8.33
N LEU A 225 16.83 -2.67 9.10
CA LEU A 225 18.11 -2.33 9.72
C LEU A 225 18.54 -3.37 10.76
N SER A 226 17.59 -3.95 11.50
CA SER A 226 17.88 -4.98 12.50
C SER A 226 18.36 -6.31 11.89
N THR A 227 18.02 -6.58 10.63
CA THR A 227 18.43 -7.80 9.93
C THR A 227 19.74 -7.66 9.17
N LEU A 228 20.27 -6.44 9.01
CA LEU A 228 21.55 -6.21 8.34
C LEU A 228 22.72 -6.76 9.18
N PRO A 229 23.56 -7.65 8.62
CA PRO A 229 24.80 -8.07 9.27
C PRO A 229 25.68 -6.85 9.57
N SER A 230 26.37 -6.85 10.71
CA SER A 230 27.20 -5.74 11.21
C SER A 230 28.28 -5.26 10.22
N LYS A 231 28.64 -6.12 9.24
CA LYS A 231 29.60 -5.82 8.17
C LYS A 231 29.04 -4.88 7.09
N ILE A 232 27.72 -4.90 6.84
CA ILE A 232 27.06 -4.04 5.85
C ILE A 232 26.85 -2.62 6.41
N ILE A 233 26.61 -2.49 7.71
CA ILE A 233 26.51 -1.18 8.40
C ILE A 233 27.81 -0.38 8.24
N LYS A 234 28.98 -1.04 8.40
CA LYS A 234 30.29 -0.42 8.19
C LYS A 234 30.54 0.01 6.74
N LEU A 235 29.95 -0.69 5.77
CA LEU A 235 30.07 -0.34 4.35
C LEU A 235 29.20 0.88 3.99
N LEU A 236 28.02 0.99 4.60
CA LEU A 236 27.13 2.15 4.44
C LEU A 236 27.75 3.44 5.02
N GLU A 237 28.46 3.34 6.14
CA GLU A 237 29.24 4.46 6.71
C GLU A 237 30.29 5.00 5.72
N ILE A 238 30.97 4.10 4.99
CA ILE A 238 31.99 4.46 3.98
C ILE A 238 31.38 5.18 2.74
N ILE A 239 30.11 4.91 2.42
CA ILE A 239 29.40 5.50 1.26
C ILE A 239 28.79 6.87 1.60
N GLY A 240 28.98 7.38 2.82
CA GLY A 240 28.52 8.72 3.23
C GLY A 240 27.21 8.71 4.02
N PHE A 241 26.86 7.58 4.63
CA PHE A 241 25.84 7.55 5.69
C PHE A 241 26.45 8.08 7.01
N ASN A 242 26.91 9.34 7.03
CA ASN A 242 27.20 10.04 8.29
C ASN A 242 25.86 10.41 8.94
N GLY A 243 25.21 9.44 9.58
CA GLY A 243 24.27 9.73 10.64
C GLY A 243 25.09 10.04 11.89
N ASN A 244 24.91 11.24 12.47
CA ASN A 244 25.41 11.57 13.80
C ASN A 244 24.78 10.62 14.84
N LYS A 245 25.29 9.40 14.95
CA LYS A 245 24.89 8.42 15.96
C LYS A 245 25.36 8.79 17.37
N VAL A 246 26.23 9.81 17.52
CA VAL A 246 26.81 10.17 18.83
C VAL A 246 25.91 11.11 19.64
N SER A 247 24.85 11.69 19.07
CA SER A 247 23.94 12.59 19.79
C SER A 247 22.54 12.02 20.09
N GLU A 248 22.09 10.94 19.44
CA GLU A 248 20.75 10.38 19.70
C GLU A 248 20.76 9.14 20.62
N GLU A 249 21.89 8.44 20.80
CA GLU A 249 21.98 7.27 21.70
C GLU A 249 22.06 7.61 23.19
N LYS A 250 21.98 8.89 23.59
CA LYS A 250 21.99 9.30 25.01
C LYS A 250 20.61 9.56 25.63
N ASN A 251 19.51 9.38 24.89
CA ASN A 251 18.15 9.54 25.42
C ASN A 251 17.30 8.26 25.30
N LEU A 252 17.93 7.10 25.15
CA LEU A 252 17.26 5.79 25.18
C LEU A 252 17.95 4.85 26.18
N PHE A 253 18.12 5.36 27.40
CA PHE A 253 18.00 4.64 28.67
C PHE A 253 17.47 5.59 29.72
#